data_AF-A0AB39Y4W7-F1
#
_entry.id   AF-A0AB39Y4W7-F1
#
_cell.length_a   1.000
_cell.length_b   1.000
_cell.length_c   1.000
_cell.angle_alpha   90.00
_cell.angle_beta   90.00
_cell.angle_gamma   90.00
#
_symmetry.space_group_name_H-M   'P 1'
#
loop_
_entity.id
_entity.type
_entity.pdbx_description
1 polymer ?
#
loop_
_entity_poly.entity_id
_entity_poly.type
_entity_poly.pdbx_seq_one_letter_code
_entity_poly.pdbx_strand_id
1 'polypeptide(L)' 'MEAADLFPRLPVPPDSCAECAAHVAARFQAHVDRDRSRVSDMNVLIMRHHPELRAR' A
#
# COMPACT_ATOMS: atom_id res chain seq x y z
N MET A 1 25.11 0.32 -4.70
CA MET A 1 24.12 -0.74 -4.41
C MET A 1 22.76 -0.05 -4.35
N GLU A 2 22.14 0.13 -5.52
CA GLU A 2 20.92 0.93 -5.69
C GLU A 2 19.71 0.08 -5.31
N ALA A 3 19.49 -0.07 -4.00
CA ALA A 3 18.33 -0.77 -3.46
C ALA A 3 17.13 0.17 -3.17
N ALA A 4 17.21 1.44 -3.60
CA ALA A 4 16.20 2.45 -3.28
C ALA A 4 15.02 2.50 -4.30
N ASP A 5 15.17 1.92 -5.49
CA ASP A 5 14.19 2.01 -6.58
C ASP A 5 13.37 0.73 -6.81
N LEU A 6 13.57 -0.32 -6.01
CA LEU A 6 12.87 -1.60 -6.18
C LEU A 6 11.52 -1.70 -5.45
N PHE A 7 11.18 -0.70 -4.63
CA PHE A 7 9.84 -0.61 -4.07
C PHE A 7 9.01 0.32 -4.97
N PRO A 8 8.02 -0.20 -5.73
CA PRO A 8 7.03 0.70 -6.32
C PRO A 8 6.50 1.56 -5.19
N ARG A 9 6.50 2.90 -5.37
CA ARG A 9 6.00 3.84 -4.36
C ARG A 9 4.59 3.41 -3.99
N LEU A 10 4.48 2.69 -2.87
CA LEU A 10 3.22 2.11 -2.44
C LEU A 10 2.24 3.27 -2.20
N PRO A 11 0.95 3.14 -2.56
CA PRO A 11 -0.02 4.17 -2.26
C PRO A 11 -0.03 4.43 -0.75
N VAL A 12 0.21 5.67 -0.35
CA VAL A 12 0.18 6.13 1.04
C VAL A 12 -1.13 6.87 1.26
N PRO A 13 -2.10 6.29 1.99
CA PRO A 13 -3.35 6.96 2.30
C PRO A 13 -3.12 8.11 3.30
N PRO A 14 -4.05 9.08 3.38
CA PRO A 14 -4.02 10.11 4.43
C PRO A 14 -4.18 9.48 5.82
N ASP A 15 -3.41 9.94 6.80
CA ASP A 15 -3.46 9.47 8.20
C ASP A 15 -4.85 9.63 8.86
N SER A 16 -5.70 10.49 8.32
CA SER A 16 -7.08 10.67 8.79
C SER A 16 -8.05 9.57 8.33
N CYS A 17 -7.65 8.68 7.41
CA CYS A 17 -8.50 7.60 6.93
C CYS A 17 -8.28 6.31 7.74
N ALA A 18 -9.17 6.07 8.71
CA ALA A 18 -9.11 4.87 9.56
C ALA A 18 -9.24 3.55 8.77
N GLU A 19 -10.03 3.53 7.68
CA GLU A 19 -10.19 2.35 6.81
C GLU A 19 -8.85 1.99 6.15
N CYS A 20 -8.18 2.98 5.58
CA CYS A 20 -6.92 2.74 4.89
C CYS A 20 -5.74 2.54 5.85
N ALA A 21 -5.80 3.04 7.08
CA ALA A 21 -4.83 2.70 8.13
C ALA A 21 -4.80 1.18 8.41
N ALA A 22 -5.97 0.53 8.45
CA ALA A 22 -6.07 -0.92 8.61
C ALA A 22 -5.47 -1.67 7.40
N HIS A 23 -5.72 -1.19 6.17
CA HIS A 23 -5.12 -1.76 4.96
C HIS A 23 -3.60 -1.60 4.91
N VAL A 24 -3.05 -0.48 5.40
CA VAL A 24 -1.61 -0.26 5.51
C VAL A 24 -0.98 -1.24 6.51
N ALA A 25 -1.61 -1.45 7.67
CA ALA A 25 -1.16 -2.44 8.64
C ALA A 25 -1.17 -3.86 8.06
N ALA A 26 -2.25 -4.24 7.37
CA ALA A 26 -2.37 -5.54 6.71
C ALA A 26 -1.33 -5.72 5.58
N ARG A 27 -1.05 -4.66 4.83
CA ARG A 27 -0.01 -4.64 3.79
C ARG A 27 1.38 -4.83 4.39
N PHE A 28 1.66 -4.19 5.52
CA PHE A 28 2.94 -4.36 6.21
C PHE A 28 3.14 -5.81 6.66
N GLN A 29 2.11 -6.44 7.24
CA GLN A 29 2.17 -7.85 7.59
C GLN A 29 2.41 -8.74 6.36
N ALA A 30 1.71 -8.49 5.25
CA ALA A 30 1.91 -9.22 4.00
C ALA A 30 3.34 -9.05 3.44
N HIS A 31 3.98 -7.89 3.63
CA HIS A 31 5.39 -7.70 3.29
C HIS A 31 6.32 -8.57 4.14
N VAL A 32 6.06 -8.65 5.44
CA VAL A 32 6.81 -9.53 6.36
C VAL A 32 6.67 -10.99 5.93
N ASP A 33 5.45 -11.40 5.59
CA ASP A 33 5.12 -12.75 5.12
C ASP A 33 5.59 -13.03 3.68
N ARG A 34 6.16 -12.03 2.99
CA ARG A 34 6.55 -12.05 1.57
C ARG A 34 5.40 -12.42 0.61
N ASP A 35 4.16 -12.19 1.03
CA ASP A 35 2.96 -12.40 0.22
C ASP A 35 2.72 -11.20 -0.72
N ARG A 36 3.31 -11.30 -1.91
CA ARG A 36 3.20 -10.25 -2.94
C ARG A 36 1.78 -10.09 -3.47
N SER A 37 0.96 -11.15 -3.45
CA SER A 37 -0.43 -11.09 -3.91
C SER A 37 -1.24 -10.21 -2.97
N ARG A 38 -1.11 -10.46 -1.67
CA ARG A 38 -1.83 -9.73 -0.64
C ARG A 38 -1.37 -8.27 -0.51
N VAL A 39 -0.09 -7.99 -0.73
CA VAL A 39 0.41 -6.60 -0.86
C VAL A 39 -0.29 -5.87 -2.01
N SER A 40 -0.42 -6.53 -3.18
CA SER A 40 -1.10 -5.96 -4.34
C SER A 40 -2.58 -5.68 -4.07
N ASP A 41 -3.29 -6.63 -3.44
CA ASP A 41 -4.69 -6.46 -3.07
C ASP A 41 -4.90 -5.25 -2.16
N MET A 42 -4.05 -5.08 -1.14
CA MET A 42 -4.15 -3.93 -0.23
C MET A 42 -3.89 -2.62 -0.97
N ASN A 43 -2.95 -2.59 -1.92
CA ASN A 43 -2.72 -1.40 -2.75
C ASN A 43 -3.95 -1.06 -3.60
N VAL A 44 -4.62 -2.05 -4.17
CA VAL A 44 -5.86 -1.85 -4.94
C VAL A 44 -6.98 -1.31 -4.06
N LEU A 45 -7.15 -1.85 -2.85
CA LEU A 45 -8.15 -1.34 -1.90
C LEU A 45 -7.88 0.12 -1.51
N ILE A 46 -6.63 0.44 -1.18
CA ILE A 46 -6.22 1.82 -0.85
C ILE A 46 -6.48 2.77 -2.03
N MET A 47 -6.09 2.40 -3.25
CA MET A 47 -6.32 3.23 -4.45
C MET A 47 -7.80 3.34 -4.84
N ARG A 48 -8.61 2.33 -4.54
CA ARG A 48 -10.06 2.37 -4.79
C ARG A 48 -10.76 3.32 -3.83
N HIS A 49 -10.34 3.34 -2.57
CA HIS A 49 -10.88 4.24 -1.56
C HIS A 49 -10.39 5.68 -1.77
N HIS A 50 -9.12 5.84 -2.15
CA HIS A 50 -8.47 7.12 -2.43
C HIS A 50 -8.07 7.22 -3.91
N PRO A 51 -9.03 7.49 -4.81
CA PRO A 51 -8.75 7.59 -6.24
C PRO A 51 -7.75 8.72 -6.55
N GLU A 52 -7.65 9.76 -5.72
CA GLU A 52 -6.62 10.80 -5.88
C GLU A 52 -5.19 10.27 -5.85
N LEU A 53 -4.93 9.13 -5.21
CA LEU A 53 -3.59 8.52 -5.17
C LEU A 53 -3.18 7.91 -6.51
N ARG A 54 -4.13 7.59 -7.38
CA ARG A 54 -3.87 7.01 -8.71
C ARG A 54 -3.33 8.03 -9.70
N ALA A 55 -3.55 9.33 -9.45
CA ALA A 55 -3.15 10.42 -10.33
C ALA A 55 -1.75 10.99 -10.02
N ARG A 56 -1.02 10.42 -9.05
CA ARG A 56 0.32 10.82 -8.61
C ARG A 56 1.40 9.89 -9.15
#